data_AF-A0A1G9P0A0-F1
#
_entry.id   AF-A0A1G9P0A0-F1
#
_cell.length_a   1.000
_cell.length_b   1.000
_cell.length_c   1.000
_cell.angle_alpha   90.00
_cell.angle_beta   90.00
_cell.angle_gamma   90.00
#
_symmetry.space_group_name_H-M   'P 1'
#
loop_
_entity.id
_entity.type
_entity.pdbx_description
1 polymer ?
#
loop_
_entity_poly.entity_id
_entity_poly.type
_entity_poly.pdbx_seq_one_letter_code
_entity_poly.pdbx_strand_id
1 'polypeptide(L)' 'MSDEEWAFFERFILSVRAPNGRKPTNHRRVLDGVFWIARTGAPWRDLPEEFGKWSSVYRQFRRWTLAGLWEQILEALTE' A
#
# COMPACT_ATOMS: atom_id res chain seq x y z
N MET A 1 3.85 11.57 -1.47
CA MET A 1 4.35 11.04 -0.20
C MET A 1 5.80 11.45 -0.02
N SER A 2 6.13 12.16 1.06
CA SER A 2 7.51 12.47 1.45
C SER A 2 8.26 11.21 1.88
N ASP A 3 9.59 11.30 2.01
CA ASP A 3 10.40 10.17 2.47
C ASP A 3 10.15 9.83 3.95
N GLU A 4 9.79 10.84 4.76
CA GLU A 4 9.44 10.66 6.17
C GLU A 4 8.10 9.93 6.34
N GLU A 5 7.08 10.32 5.58
CA GLU A 5 5.80 9.61 5.53
C GLU A 5 6.01 8.16 5.08
N TRP A 6 6.83 7.96 4.06
CA TRP A 6 7.15 6.62 3.57
C TRP A 6 7.83 5.77 4.66
N ALA A 7 8.80 6.30 5.40
CA ALA A 7 9.48 5.57 6.47
C ALA A 7 8.51 5.09 7.56
N PHE A 8 7.48 5.88 7.88
CA PHE A 8 6.43 5.48 8.81
C PHE A 8 5.59 4.31 8.27
N PHE A 9 5.19 4.31 7.00
CA PHE A 9 4.44 3.17 6.44
C PHE A 9 5.32 1.94 6.21
N GLU A 10 6.59 2.14 5.88
CA GLU A 10 7.54 1.09 5.56
C GLU A 10 7.71 0.10 6.73
N ARG A 11 7.80 0.58 7.98
CA ARG A 11 7.90 -0.29 9.17
C ARG A 11 6.75 -1.29 9.26
N PHE A 12 5.51 -0.87 8.98
CA PHE A 12 4.35 -1.75 9.02
C PHE A 12 4.31 -2.67 7.81
N ILE A 13 4.63 -2.16 6.61
CA ILE A 13 4.62 -2.94 5.37
C ILE A 13 5.67 -4.07 5.42
N LEU A 14 6.84 -3.81 6.02
CA LEU A 14 7.89 -4.82 6.22
C LEU A 14 7.52 -5.88 7.25
N SER A 15 6.68 -5.55 8.24
CA SER A 15 6.19 -6.53 9.22
C SER A 15 5.22 -7.55 8.61
N VAL A 16 4.49 -7.15 7.56
CA VAL A 16 3.48 -7.98 6.85
C VAL A 16 4.12 -8.81 5.70
N ARG A 17 5.45 -8.85 5.61
CA ARG A 17 6.14 -9.42 4.46
C ARG A 17 5.96 -10.94 4.37
N ALA A 18 5.48 -11.41 3.21
CA ALA A 18 5.42 -12.84 2.91
C ALA A 18 6.85 -13.44 2.83
N PRO A 19 7.07 -14.67 3.34
CA PRO A 19 8.40 -15.24 3.53
C PRO A 19 9.22 -15.50 2.25
N ASN A 20 8.64 -15.42 1.04
CA ASN A 20 9.29 -15.93 -0.17
C ASN A 20 9.41 -14.91 -1.33
N GLY A 21 10.66 -14.56 -1.68
CA GLY A 21 11.22 -14.90 -2.99
C GLY A 21 11.02 -13.99 -4.22
N ARG A 22 10.45 -12.78 -4.11
CA ARG A 22 10.40 -11.85 -5.26
C ARG A 22 10.82 -10.44 -4.84
N LYS A 23 11.69 -9.80 -5.64
CA LYS A 23 12.12 -8.41 -5.42
C LYS A 23 10.88 -7.56 -5.11
N PRO A 24 10.88 -6.77 -4.04
CA PRO A 24 9.69 -6.02 -3.62
C PRO A 24 9.21 -5.21 -4.82
N THR A 25 7.95 -5.44 -5.22
CA THR A 25 7.24 -4.46 -6.04
C THR A 25 7.35 -3.15 -5.28
N ASN A 26 7.66 -2.03 -5.95
CA ASN A 26 7.89 -0.76 -5.28
C ASN A 26 6.67 -0.40 -4.41
N HIS A 27 6.75 -0.74 -3.11
CA HIS A 27 5.60 -0.70 -2.21
C HIS A 27 5.12 0.73 -2.01
N ARG A 28 6.03 1.70 -2.13
CA ARG A 28 5.71 3.13 -2.17
C ARG A 28 4.79 3.46 -3.33
N ARG A 29 5.12 3.02 -4.55
CA ARG A 29 4.24 3.24 -5.73
C ARG A 29 2.87 2.56 -5.57
N VAL A 30 2.84 1.37 -4.98
CA VAL A 30 1.57 0.68 -4.67
C VAL A 30 0.75 1.49 -3.67
N LEU A 31 1.38 1.97 -2.61
CA LEU A 31 0.72 2.76 -1.58
C LEU A 31 0.23 4.11 -2.12
N ASP A 32 1.02 4.79 -2.95
CA ASP A 32 0.61 6.01 -3.66
C ASP A 32 -0.62 5.74 -4.54
N GLY A 33 -0.68 4.61 -5.25
CA GLY A 33 -1.84 4.20 -6.03
C GLY A 33 -3.08 3.92 -5.17
N VAL A 34 -2.91 3.26 -4.02
CA VAL A 34 -3.99 3.06 -3.04
C VAL A 34 -4.52 4.39 -2.52
N PHE A 35 -3.64 5.32 -2.18
CA PHE A 35 -4.02 6.66 -1.71
C PHE A 35 -4.66 7.52 -2.79
N TRP A 36 -4.27 7.34 -4.04
CA TRP A 36 -4.97 7.95 -5.17
C TRP A 36 -6.42 7.46 -5.23
N ILE A 37 -6.65 6.13 -5.20
CA ILE A 37 -8.01 5.55 -5.20
C ILE A 37 -8.81 5.99 -3.98
N ALA A 38 -8.22 5.97 -2.78
CA ALA A 38 -8.90 6.38 -1.55
C ALA A 38 -9.34 7.86 -1.59
N ARG A 39 -8.54 8.73 -2.24
CA ARG A 39 -8.81 10.16 -2.37
C ARG A 39 -9.80 10.49 -3.48
N THR A 40 -9.76 9.77 -4.60
CA THR A 40 -10.62 10.05 -5.77
C THR A 40 -11.93 9.27 -5.75
N GLY A 41 -11.98 8.13 -5.03
CA GLY A 41 -13.08 7.18 -5.10
C GLY A 41 -13.23 6.50 -6.46
N ALA A 42 -12.26 6.66 -7.36
CA ALA A 42 -12.32 6.13 -8.71
C ALA A 42 -12.29 4.58 -8.70
N PRO A 43 -12.89 3.92 -9.70
CA PRO A 43 -12.75 2.49 -9.88
C PRO A 43 -11.28 2.09 -10.02
N TRP A 44 -10.90 0.93 -9.47
CA TRP A 44 -9.53 0.41 -9.57
C TRP A 44 -9.01 0.32 -11.00
N ARG A 45 -9.89 0.07 -11.99
CA ARG A 45 -9.52 -0.04 -13.40
C ARG A 45 -9.04 1.28 -14.00
N ASP A 46 -9.39 2.40 -13.38
CA ASP A 46 -9.03 3.74 -13.82
C ASP A 46 -7.75 4.24 -13.12
N LEU A 47 -7.08 3.38 -12.34
CA LEU A 47 -5.81 3.71 -11.72
C LEU A 47 -4.78 4.08 -12.79
N PRO A 48 -4.16 5.27 -12.71
CA PRO A 48 -3.10 5.67 -13.63
C PRO A 48 -1.94 4.67 -13.65
N GLU A 49 -1.44 4.35 -14.85
CA GLU A 49 -0.36 3.36 -15.02
C GLU A 49 0.97 3.78 -14.37
N GLU A 50 1.12 5.06 -14.01
CA GLU A 50 2.28 5.56 -13.24
C GLU A 50 2.43 4.87 -11.86
N PHE A 51 1.33 4.41 -11.27
CA PHE A 51 1.33 3.64 -10.02
C PHE A 51 1.53 2.14 -10.24
N GLY A 52 1.56 1.71 -11.50
CA GLY A 52 1.67 0.32 -11.92
C GLY A 52 0.32 -0.30 -12.30
N LYS A 53 0.34 -1.59 -12.66
CA LYS A 53 -0.88 -2.31 -13.07
C LYS A 53 -1.89 -2.35 -11.93
N TRP A 54 -3.10 -1.85 -12.18
CA TRP A 54 -4.18 -1.82 -11.18
C TRP A 54 -4.42 -3.15 -10.47
N SER A 55 -4.33 -4.27 -11.20
CA SER A 55 -4.55 -5.61 -10.66
C SER A 55 -3.47 -6.02 -9.65
N SER A 56 -2.23 -5.57 -9.84
CA SER A 56 -1.14 -5.77 -8.89
C SER A 56 -1.32 -4.91 -7.64
N VAL A 57 -1.72 -3.66 -7.82
CA VAL A 57 -1.98 -2.72 -6.71
C VAL A 57 -3.13 -3.23 -5.85
N TYR A 58 -4.27 -3.58 -6.48
CA TYR A 58 -5.43 -4.15 -5.79
C TYR A 58 -5.09 -5.44 -5.03
N ARG A 59 -4.33 -6.36 -5.66
CA ARG A 59 -3.92 -7.61 -4.99
C ARG A 59 -3.07 -7.34 -3.76
N GLN A 60 -2.17 -6.36 -3.82
CA GLN A 60 -1.34 -5.99 -2.67
C GLN A 60 -2.15 -5.27 -1.60
N PHE A 61 -3.05 -4.35 -1.96
CA PHE A 61 -4.01 -3.72 -1.06
C PHE A 61 -4.84 -4.77 -0.31
N ARG A 62 -5.39 -5.76 -1.02
CA ARG A 62 -6.16 -6.85 -0.42
C ARG A 62 -5.30 -7.70 0.53
N ARG A 63 -4.04 -7.98 0.18
CA ARG A 63 -3.11 -8.69 1.06
C ARG A 63 -2.85 -7.91 2.36
N TRP A 64 -2.60 -6.62 2.26
CA TRP A 64 -2.39 -5.75 3.42
C TRP A 64 -3.62 -5.67 4.30
N THR A 65 -4.81 -5.56 3.70
CA THR A 65 -6.09 -5.56 4.41
C THR A 65 -6.31 -6.86 5.19
N LEU A 66 -6.07 -8.01 4.55
CA LEU A 66 -6.23 -9.31 5.21
C LEU A 66 -5.18 -9.57 6.31
N ALA A 67 -4.06 -8.86 6.27
CA ALA A 67 -3.02 -8.94 7.29
C ALA A 67 -3.23 -7.95 8.45
N GLY A 68 -4.31 -7.17 8.44
CA GLY A 68 -4.59 -6.18 9.47
C GLY A 68 -3.67 -4.95 9.43
N LEU A 69 -3.03 -4.68 8.27
CA LEU A 69 -2.07 -3.57 8.15
C LEU A 69 -2.73 -2.22 8.46
N TRP A 70 -3.97 -2.02 8.00
CA TRP A 70 -4.67 -0.74 8.15
C TRP A 70 -5.07 -0.48 9.59
N GLU A 71 -5.50 -1.51 10.33
CA GLU A 71 -5.76 -1.38 11.77
C GLU A 71 -4.50 -0.96 12.53
N GLN A 72 -3.35 -1.59 12.25
CA GLN A 72 -2.07 -1.25 12.88
C GLN A 72 -1.62 0.19 12.59
N ILE A 73 -1.83 0.66 11.36
CA ILE A 73 -1.53 2.05 10.97
C ILE A 73 -2.45 3.03 11.69
N LEU A 74 -3.76 2.73 11.76
CA LEU A 74 -4.75 3.59 12.41
C LEU A 74 -4.50 3.70 13.92
N GLU A 75 -4.18 2.58 14.57
CA GLU A 75 -3.80 2.55 15.99
C GLU A 75 -2.59 3.45 16.24
N ALA A 76 -1.54 3.32 15.42
CA ALA A 76 -0.32 4.11 15.55
C ALA A 76 -0.47 5.61 15.21
N LEU A 77 -1.56 6.02 14.55
CA LEU A 77 -1.88 7.42 14.28
C LEU A 77 -2.79 8.05 15.34
N THR A 78 -3.44 7.22 16.16
CA THR A 78 -4.39 7.67 17.20
C THR A 78 -3.70 7.87 18.55
N GLU A 79 -2.49 7.33 18.71
CA GLU A 79 -1.61 7.49 19.87
C GLU A 79 -0.68 8.71 19.72
#